data_AF-A0A3G2IEN6-F1
#
_entry.id   AF-A0A3G2IEN6-F1
#
_cell.length_a   1.000
_cell.length_b   1.000
_cell.length_c   1.000
_cell.angle_alpha   90.00
_cell.angle_beta   90.00
_cell.angle_gamma   90.00
#
_symmetry.space_group_name_H-M   'P 1'
#
loop_
_entity.id
_entity.type
_entity.pdbx_description
1 polymer ?
#
loop_
_entity_poly.entity_id
_entity_poly.type
_entity_poly.pdbx_seq_one_letter_code
_entity_poly.pdbx_strand_id
1 'polypeptide(L)'
;MFIFNQYRLKALSEASCLHYRKHALVMAVLLFICGTCCLIYPFMAGMYLSYIIGMMFMVCGFYTFYTLYSLVVFRSRHWRSKFVSVIFALAWLLLGFSFVIHPLIGMTSLSLVFSCFFIVGGVSRIVSGFTMRGNAGAITNIIIGVLDLLIAVVWLSLNPEQSYLFTTAFIGVEMIFSAAGFIALRRNLTPAKHKKLNLNDTPKTVE
;
A
#
# COMPACT_ATOMS: atom_id res chain seq x y z
N MET A 1 -14.52 7.07 -2.53
CA MET A 1 -14.56 7.11 -4.01
C MET A 1 -14.03 8.48 -4.44
N PHE A 2 -12.76 8.58 -4.82
CA PHE A 2 -12.19 9.85 -5.31
C PHE A 2 -12.87 10.20 -6.63
N ILE A 3 -13.78 11.17 -6.62
CA ILE A 3 -14.36 11.75 -7.83
C ILE A 3 -13.23 12.54 -8.49
N PHE A 4 -12.45 11.85 -9.33
CA PHE A 4 -11.42 12.45 -10.15
C PHE A 4 -12.15 13.34 -11.16
N ASN A 5 -12.15 14.64 -10.88
CA ASN A 5 -12.77 15.63 -11.75
C ASN A 5 -12.13 15.53 -13.13
N GLN A 6 -12.89 15.03 -14.12
CA GLN A 6 -12.37 14.74 -15.46
C GLN A 6 -11.82 15.98 -16.19
N TYR A 7 -12.17 17.18 -15.72
CA TYR A 7 -11.58 18.43 -16.19
C TYR A 7 -10.09 18.57 -15.85
N ARG A 8 -9.63 18.07 -14.69
CA ARG A 8 -8.20 18.10 -14.32
C ARG A 8 -7.36 17.07 -15.07
N LEU A 9 -7.95 15.96 -15.49
CA LEU A 9 -7.28 14.95 -16.33
C LEU A 9 -7.04 15.48 -17.75
N LYS A 10 -7.94 16.31 -18.29
CA LYS A 10 -7.76 16.99 -19.57
C LYS A 10 -6.75 18.14 -19.53
N ALA A 11 -6.47 18.69 -18.34
CA ALA A 11 -5.44 19.71 -18.13
C ALA A 11 -4.04 19.12 -17.91
N LEU A 12 -3.92 17.80 -17.73
CA LEU A 12 -2.62 17.12 -17.70
C LEU A 12 -2.10 17.00 -19.14
N SER A 13 -0.90 17.53 -19.40
CA SER A 13 -0.28 17.42 -20.73
C SER A 13 -0.28 15.97 -21.22
N GLU A 14 -0.53 15.74 -22.52
CA GLU A 14 -0.48 14.39 -23.13
C GLU A 14 0.85 13.67 -22.83
N ALA A 15 1.95 14.44 -22.70
CA ALA A 15 3.27 13.93 -22.35
C ALA A 15 3.33 13.35 -20.92
N SER A 16 2.68 13.97 -19.93
CA SER A 16 2.66 13.48 -18.54
C SER A 16 1.87 12.18 -18.40
N CYS A 17 0.74 12.05 -19.11
CA CYS A 17 -0.06 10.82 -19.15
C CYS A 17 0.70 9.66 -19.79
N LEU A 18 1.46 9.91 -20.86
CA LEU A 18 2.28 8.89 -21.52
C LEU A 18 3.41 8.38 -20.61
N HIS A 19 4.05 9.27 -19.85
CA HIS A 19 5.12 8.94 -18.91
C HIS A 19 4.58 8.09 -17.75
N TYR A 20 3.47 8.53 -17.14
CA TYR A 20 2.80 7.80 -16.06
C TYR A 20 2.33 6.40 -16.50
N ARG A 21 1.88 6.28 -17.75
CA ARG A 21 1.47 5.00 -18.34
C ARG A 21 2.61 3.99 -18.44
N LYS A 22 3.81 4.44 -18.82
CA LYS A 22 5.00 3.57 -18.90
C LYS A 22 5.39 3.09 -17.50
N HIS A 23 5.44 4.00 -16.52
CA HIS A 23 5.73 3.64 -15.13
C HIS A 23 4.70 2.69 -14.52
N ALA A 24 3.41 2.90 -14.76
CA ALA A 24 2.36 2.01 -14.28
C ALA A 24 2.49 0.57 -14.83
N LEU A 25 2.88 0.42 -16.10
CA LEU A 25 3.11 -0.91 -16.70
C LEU A 25 4.33 -1.59 -16.07
N VAL A 26 5.45 -0.86 -15.96
CA VAL A 26 6.69 -1.39 -15.35
C VAL A 26 6.41 -1.86 -13.92
N MET A 27 5.71 -1.07 -13.11
CA MET A 27 5.33 -1.46 -11.75
C MET A 27 4.41 -2.66 -11.72
N ALA A 28 3.41 -2.74 -12.62
CA ALA A 28 2.51 -3.89 -12.68
C ALA A 28 3.25 -5.20 -13.02
N VAL A 29 4.18 -5.17 -13.99
CA VAL A 29 4.95 -6.35 -14.37
C VAL A 29 5.87 -6.78 -13.24
N LEU A 30 6.57 -5.84 -12.59
CA LEU A 30 7.43 -6.13 -11.44
C LEU A 30 6.64 -6.74 -10.28
N LEU A 31 5.47 -6.17 -9.95
CA LEU A 31 4.58 -6.69 -8.91
C LEU A 31 4.05 -8.09 -9.23
N PHE A 32 3.71 -8.35 -10.50
CA PHE A 32 3.23 -9.66 -10.92
C PHE A 32 4.32 -10.74 -10.81
N ILE A 33 5.54 -10.44 -11.28
CA ILE A 33 6.69 -11.37 -11.17
C ILE A 33 7.04 -11.62 -9.71
N CYS A 34 7.14 -10.55 -8.91
CA CYS A 34 7.48 -10.67 -7.49
C CYS A 34 6.39 -11.41 -6.70
N GLY A 35 5.11 -11.11 -6.94
CA GLY A 35 3.98 -11.80 -6.32
C GLY A 35 3.93 -13.29 -6.68
N THR A 36 4.19 -13.64 -7.95
CA THR A 36 4.26 -15.04 -8.37
C THR A 36 5.43 -15.77 -7.70
N CYS A 37 6.61 -15.14 -7.65
CA CYS A 37 7.78 -15.70 -6.96
C CYS A 37 7.51 -15.90 -5.46
N CYS A 38 6.82 -14.95 -4.83
CA CYS A 38 6.42 -15.00 -3.43
C CYS A 38 5.50 -16.22 -3.13
N LEU A 39 4.60 -16.55 -4.06
CA LEU A 39 3.71 -17.71 -3.92
C LEU A 39 4.39 -19.05 -4.18
N ILE A 40 5.39 -19.11 -5.06
CA ILE A 40 6.14 -20.36 -5.33
C ILE A 40 7.03 -20.71 -4.14
N TYR A 41 7.71 -19.71 -3.54
CA TYR A 41 8.65 -19.92 -2.43
C TYR A 41 8.34 -19.00 -1.23
N PRO A 42 7.21 -19.21 -0.52
CA PRO A 42 6.75 -18.31 0.54
C PRO A 42 7.70 -18.23 1.73
N PHE A 43 8.39 -19.32 2.09
CA PHE A 43 9.36 -19.29 3.18
C PHE A 43 10.54 -18.35 2.89
N MET A 44 11.15 -18.48 1.71
CA MET A 44 12.29 -17.64 1.32
C MET A 44 11.86 -16.19 1.13
N ALA A 45 10.72 -15.95 0.48
CA ALA A 45 10.16 -14.63 0.30
C ALA A 45 9.89 -13.93 1.66
N GLY A 46 9.39 -14.67 2.65
CA GLY A 46 9.15 -14.13 3.99
C GLY A 46 10.43 -13.71 4.70
N MET A 47 11.52 -14.47 4.55
CA MET A 47 12.83 -14.07 5.07
C MET A 47 13.33 -12.78 4.41
N TYR A 48 13.25 -12.68 3.08
CA TYR A 48 13.65 -11.46 2.36
C TYR A 48 12.80 -10.25 2.76
N LEU A 49 11.49 -10.42 2.92
CA LEU A 49 10.61 -9.37 3.42
C LEU A 49 11.02 -8.91 4.82
N SER A 50 11.35 -9.84 5.72
CA SER A 50 11.86 -9.50 7.06
C SER A 50 13.16 -8.69 6.99
N TYR A 51 14.11 -9.08 6.14
CA TYR A 51 15.35 -8.31 5.95
C TYR A 51 15.09 -6.90 5.41
N ILE A 52 14.27 -6.79 4.36
CA ILE A 52 13.95 -5.49 3.75
C ILE A 52 13.27 -4.58 4.76
N ILE A 53 12.31 -5.10 5.52
CA ILE A 53 11.58 -4.31 6.53
C ILE A 53 12.49 -3.94 7.70
N GLY A 54 13.34 -4.86 8.17
CA GLY A 54 14.36 -4.58 9.17
C GLY A 54 15.31 -3.45 8.74
N MET A 55 15.80 -3.50 7.50
CA MET A 55 16.64 -2.46 6.92
C MET A 55 15.91 -1.12 6.79
N MET A 56 14.63 -1.12 6.38
CA MET A 56 13.80 0.09 6.35
C MET A 56 13.67 0.71 7.74
N PHE A 57 13.45 -0.10 8.78
CA PHE A 57 13.40 0.37 10.17
C PHE A 57 14.73 0.94 10.65
N MET A 58 15.87 0.35 10.27
CA MET A 58 17.18 0.96 10.55
C MET A 58 17.32 2.33 9.90
N VAL A 59 16.96 2.45 8.62
CA VAL A 59 16.97 3.72 7.89
C VAL A 59 16.07 4.76 8.58
N CYS A 60 14.84 4.38 8.96
CA CYS A 60 13.94 5.25 9.74
C CYS A 60 14.55 5.67 11.10
N GLY A 61 15.27 4.76 11.76
CA GLY A 61 16.02 5.05 12.99
C GLY A 61 17.08 6.13 12.77
N PHE A 62 17.88 6.02 11.71
CA PHE A 62 18.88 7.02 11.34
C PHE A 62 18.24 8.38 11.00
N TYR A 63 17.14 8.42 10.25
CA TYR A 63 16.41 9.67 9.97
C TYR A 63 15.88 10.33 11.24
N THR A 64 15.33 9.54 12.17
CA THR A 64 14.85 10.04 13.46
C THR A 64 16.00 10.61 14.29
N PHE A 65 17.15 9.95 14.27
CA PHE A 65 18.38 10.42 14.91
C PHE A 65 18.90 11.72 14.28
N TYR A 66 18.91 11.82 12.94
CA TYR A 66 19.31 13.04 12.24
C TYR A 66 18.36 14.22 12.56
N THR A 67 17.06 13.96 12.58
CA THR A 67 16.05 14.96 12.96
C THR A 67 16.24 15.44 14.39
N LEU A 68 16.58 14.53 15.31
CA LEU A 68 16.93 14.87 16.69
C LEU A 68 18.17 15.78 16.73
N TYR A 69 19.24 15.44 16.00
CA TYR A 69 20.47 16.24 15.95
C TYR A 69 20.20 17.65 15.43
N SER A 70 19.47 17.77 14.32
CA SER A 70 19.08 19.07 13.75
C SER A 70 18.24 19.90 14.73
N LEU A 71 17.30 19.27 15.45
CA LEU A 71 16.53 19.95 16.49
C LEU A 71 17.41 20.39 17.66
N VAL A 72 18.49 19.68 18.01
CA VAL A 72 19.38 20.03 19.15
C VAL A 72 20.22 21.25 18.78
N VAL A 73 20.70 21.31 17.54
CA VAL A 73 21.50 22.43 17.02
C VAL A 73 20.66 23.72 16.88
N PHE A 74 19.39 23.62 16.47
CA PHE A 74 18.57 24.82 16.14
C PHE A 74 17.56 25.27 17.21
N ARG A 75 17.18 24.45 18.19
CA ARG A 75 16.05 24.78 19.09
C ARG A 75 16.22 24.28 20.53
N SER A 76 16.41 25.22 21.46
CA SER A 76 16.80 24.98 22.86
C SER A 76 15.66 25.04 23.89
N ARG A 77 14.42 24.61 23.59
CA ARG A 77 13.29 24.92 24.51
C ARG A 77 12.27 23.86 24.89
N HIS A 78 12.38 22.60 24.45
CA HIS A 78 11.45 21.54 24.91
C HIS A 78 12.17 20.23 25.24
N TRP A 79 12.49 20.02 26.51
CA TRP A 79 13.15 18.80 27.01
C TRP A 79 12.28 17.54 26.83
N ARG A 80 10.96 17.64 27.04
CA ARG A 80 10.04 16.49 26.88
C ARG A 80 10.02 15.90 25.47
N SER A 81 10.06 16.76 24.45
CA SER A 81 10.07 16.32 23.04
C SER A 81 11.38 15.60 22.69
N LYS A 82 12.51 16.06 23.24
CA LYS A 82 13.83 15.43 23.04
C LYS A 82 13.87 14.00 23.57
N PHE A 83 13.41 13.78 24.80
CA PHE A 83 13.41 12.45 25.42
C PHE A 83 12.58 11.45 24.62
N VAL A 84 11.39 11.84 24.17
CA VAL A 84 10.53 10.98 23.36
C VAL A 84 11.23 10.63 22.04
N SER A 85 11.79 11.61 21.32
CA SER A 85 12.48 11.35 20.05
C SER A 85 13.72 10.44 20.21
N VAL A 86 14.47 10.55 21.31
CA VAL A 86 15.59 9.65 21.62
C VAL A 86 15.10 8.22 21.83
N ILE A 87 14.06 8.04 22.65
CA ILE A 87 13.47 6.72 22.91
C ILE A 87 13.01 6.07 21.60
N PHE A 88 12.34 6.85 20.72
CA PHE A 88 11.85 6.35 19.44
C PHE A 88 12.99 6.01 18.48
N ALA A 89 14.01 6.85 18.36
CA ALA A 89 15.16 6.56 17.49
C ALA A 89 15.87 5.27 17.91
N LEU A 90 16.08 5.08 19.21
CA LEU A 90 16.69 3.88 19.75
C LEU A 90 15.78 2.66 19.55
N ALA A 91 14.48 2.79 19.80
CA ALA A 91 13.51 1.72 19.56
C ALA A 91 13.50 1.28 18.09
N TRP A 92 13.48 2.20 17.13
CA TRP A 92 13.52 1.89 15.69
C TRP A 92 14.81 1.17 15.29
N LEU A 93 15.96 1.63 15.78
CA LEU A 93 17.25 0.97 15.51
C LEU A 93 17.32 -0.45 16.11
N LEU A 94 16.92 -0.61 17.37
CA LEU A 94 16.91 -1.92 18.05
C LEU A 94 15.95 -2.90 17.38
N LEU A 95 14.77 -2.42 17.00
CA LEU A 95 13.76 -3.24 16.33
C LEU A 95 14.23 -3.65 14.93
N GLY A 96 14.78 -2.71 14.15
CA GLY A 96 15.37 -3.01 12.84
C GLY A 96 16.53 -3.99 12.93
N PHE A 97 17.44 -3.79 13.88
CA PHE A 97 18.58 -4.68 14.11
C PHE A 97 18.15 -6.10 14.51
N SER A 98 17.15 -6.22 15.39
CA SER A 98 16.60 -7.51 15.82
C SER A 98 15.99 -8.30 14.67
N PHE A 99 15.31 -7.62 13.74
CA PHE A 99 14.72 -8.23 12.54
C PHE A 99 15.78 -8.75 11.56
N VAL A 100 16.95 -8.09 11.50
CA VAL A 100 18.06 -8.50 10.61
C VAL A 100 18.84 -9.67 11.20
N ILE A 101 19.07 -9.73 12.52
CA ILE A 101 19.77 -10.86 13.15
C ILE A 101 18.90 -12.11 13.21
N HIS A 102 17.63 -11.96 13.59
CA HIS A 102 16.69 -13.06 13.76
C HIS A 102 15.49 -12.91 12.81
N PRO A 103 15.65 -13.23 11.51
CA PRO A 103 14.60 -13.05 10.52
C PRO A 103 13.34 -13.88 10.82
N LEU A 104 13.45 -15.02 11.51
CA LEU A 104 12.30 -15.82 11.95
C LEU A 104 11.39 -15.05 12.93
N ILE A 105 11.99 -14.29 13.84
CA ILE A 105 11.25 -13.44 14.78
C ILE A 105 10.65 -12.25 14.02
N GLY A 106 11.36 -11.71 13.03
CA GLY A 106 10.83 -10.65 12.16
C GLY A 106 9.61 -11.11 11.36
N MET A 107 9.63 -12.31 10.78
CA MET A 107 8.50 -12.90 10.05
C MET A 107 7.25 -13.06 10.92
N THR A 108 7.40 -13.61 12.12
CA THR A 108 6.30 -13.76 13.08
C THR A 108 5.78 -12.41 13.57
N SER A 109 6.67 -11.44 13.77
CA SER A 109 6.28 -10.07 14.14
C SER A 109 5.51 -9.37 13.02
N LEU A 110 5.93 -9.53 11.76
CA LEU A 110 5.22 -8.99 10.60
C LEU A 110 3.81 -9.56 10.52
N SER A 111 3.68 -10.87 10.72
CA SER A 111 2.39 -11.54 10.78
C SER A 111 1.46 -10.91 11.82
N LEU A 112 1.95 -10.63 13.02
CA LEU A 112 1.17 -9.98 14.08
C LEU A 112 0.77 -8.55 13.68
N VAL A 113 1.68 -7.79 13.07
CA VAL A 113 1.39 -6.43 12.57
C VAL A 113 0.30 -6.45 11.50
N PHE A 114 0.35 -7.39 10.54
CA PHE A 114 -0.69 -7.56 9.53
C PHE A 114 -2.04 -7.92 10.17
N SER A 115 -2.05 -8.83 11.15
CA SER A 115 -3.28 -9.15 11.89
C SER A 115 -3.87 -7.90 12.57
N CYS A 116 -3.04 -7.07 13.22
CA CYS A 116 -3.48 -5.79 13.77
C CYS A 116 -4.03 -4.84 12.70
N PHE A 117 -3.40 -4.76 11.52
CA PHE A 117 -3.91 -3.96 10.40
C PHE A 117 -5.26 -4.45 9.89
N PHE A 118 -5.50 -5.75 9.88
CA PHE A 118 -6.81 -6.31 9.55
C PHE A 118 -7.87 -5.96 10.59
N ILE A 119 -7.55 -6.00 11.88
CA ILE A 119 -8.47 -5.57 12.94
C ILE A 119 -8.82 -4.09 12.79
N VAL A 120 -7.81 -3.22 12.69
CA VAL A 120 -8.01 -1.76 12.57
C VAL A 120 -8.74 -1.43 11.27
N GLY A 121 -8.34 -2.05 10.15
CA GLY A 121 -8.97 -1.87 8.84
C GLY A 121 -10.42 -2.36 8.81
N GLY A 122 -10.68 -3.53 9.39
CA GLY A 122 -12.02 -4.11 9.49
C GLY A 122 -12.96 -3.24 10.32
N VAL A 123 -12.53 -2.82 11.52
CA VAL A 123 -13.28 -1.89 12.38
C VAL A 123 -13.53 -0.57 11.66
N SER A 124 -12.51 0.00 11.01
CA SER A 124 -12.63 1.27 10.28
C SER A 124 -13.63 1.18 9.13
N ARG A 125 -13.67 0.06 8.40
CA ARG A 125 -14.63 -0.19 7.30
C ARG A 125 -16.05 -0.39 7.82
N ILE A 126 -16.22 -1.11 8.92
CA ILE A 126 -17.53 -1.30 9.58
C ILE A 126 -18.08 0.07 10.03
N VAL A 127 -17.28 0.86 10.74
CA VAL A 127 -17.66 2.22 11.19
C VAL A 127 -18.02 3.10 9.99
N SER A 128 -17.19 3.10 8.95
CA SER A 128 -17.46 3.87 7.73
C SER A 128 -18.74 3.41 7.01
N GLY A 129 -19.03 2.11 7.01
CA GLY A 129 -20.26 1.55 6.45
C GLY A 129 -21.51 2.00 7.20
N PHE A 130 -21.45 2.13 8.52
CA PHE A 130 -22.54 2.69 9.33
C PHE A 130 -22.69 4.20 9.14
N THR A 131 -21.60 4.94 9.00
CA THR A 131 -21.65 6.40 8.77
C THR A 131 -22.20 6.75 7.38
N MET A 132 -21.96 5.91 6.37
CA MET A 132 -22.44 6.11 4.99
C MET A 132 -23.82 5.47 4.72
N ARG A 133 -24.61 5.21 5.76
CA ARG A 133 -25.95 4.59 5.64
C ARG A 133 -26.82 5.41 4.67
N GLY A 134 -27.13 4.84 3.51
CA GLY A 134 -27.93 5.48 2.46
C GLY A 134 -27.22 5.62 1.10
N ASN A 135 -25.89 5.43 1.03
CA ASN A 135 -25.16 5.45 -0.24
C ASN A 135 -25.00 4.05 -0.83
N ALA A 136 -25.05 3.92 -2.15
CA ALA A 136 -24.78 2.66 -2.85
C ALA A 136 -23.35 2.18 -2.52
N GLY A 137 -23.23 1.08 -1.79
CA GLY A 137 -21.94 0.51 -1.35
C GLY A 137 -21.72 0.47 0.18
N ALA A 138 -22.61 1.05 0.99
CA ALA A 138 -22.51 0.99 2.45
C ALA A 138 -22.51 -0.46 2.98
N ILE A 139 -23.42 -1.30 2.46
CA ILE A 139 -23.51 -2.72 2.82
C ILE A 139 -22.25 -3.47 2.41
N THR A 140 -21.71 -3.19 1.22
CA THR A 140 -20.46 -3.81 0.73
C THR A 140 -19.29 -3.49 1.65
N ASN A 141 -19.18 -2.26 2.13
CA ASN A 141 -18.10 -1.87 3.05
C ASN A 141 -18.20 -2.59 4.40
N ILE A 142 -19.42 -2.78 4.93
CA ILE A 142 -19.65 -3.54 6.15
C ILE A 142 -19.26 -5.00 5.96
N ILE A 143 -19.68 -5.64 4.86
CA ILE A 143 -19.33 -7.04 4.56
C ILE A 143 -17.81 -7.22 4.48
N ILE A 144 -17.13 -6.33 3.76
CA ILE A 144 -15.66 -6.36 3.65
C ILE A 144 -15.02 -6.18 5.03
N GLY A 145 -15.50 -5.26 5.85
CA GLY A 145 -14.95 -5.05 7.19
C GLY A 145 -15.15 -6.23 8.14
N VAL A 146 -16.29 -6.94 8.04
CA VAL A 146 -16.52 -8.19 8.79
C VAL A 146 -15.58 -9.29 8.30
N LEU A 147 -15.37 -9.41 6.99
CA LEU A 147 -14.44 -10.37 6.41
C LEU A 147 -13.00 -10.12 6.87
N ASP A 148 -12.57 -8.86 6.90
CA ASP A 148 -11.25 -8.46 7.41
C ASP A 148 -11.06 -8.88 8.88
N LEU A 149 -12.10 -8.72 9.72
CA LEU A 149 -12.05 -9.13 11.12
C LEU A 149 -12.01 -10.65 11.28
N LEU A 150 -12.76 -11.39 10.45
CA LEU A 150 -12.71 -12.86 10.42
C LEU A 150 -11.31 -13.35 10.03
N ILE A 151 -10.70 -12.74 9.02
CA ILE A 151 -9.32 -13.05 8.61
C ILE A 151 -8.37 -12.84 9.79
N ALA A 152 -8.48 -11.71 10.52
CA ALA A 152 -7.63 -11.45 11.69
C ALA A 152 -7.79 -12.50 12.79
N VAL A 153 -9.02 -12.92 13.11
CA VAL A 153 -9.28 -13.94 14.13
C VAL A 153 -8.70 -15.30 13.74
N VAL A 154 -8.86 -15.70 12.48
CA VAL A 154 -8.23 -16.92 11.94
C VAL A 154 -6.71 -16.81 12.06
N TRP A 155 -6.14 -15.65 11.71
CA TRP A 155 -4.71 -15.40 11.76
C TRP A 155 -4.13 -15.56 13.17
N LEU A 156 -4.81 -15.00 14.19
CA LEU A 156 -4.38 -15.12 15.59
C LEU A 156 -4.51 -16.53 16.15
N SER A 157 -5.34 -17.37 15.54
CA SER A 157 -5.54 -18.77 15.92
C SER A 157 -4.50 -19.71 15.30
N LEU A 158 -3.66 -19.23 14.37
CA LEU A 158 -2.62 -20.02 13.73
C LEU A 158 -1.38 -20.15 14.61
N ASN A 159 -0.72 -21.31 14.53
CA ASN A 159 0.60 -21.50 15.11
C ASN A 159 1.63 -20.54 14.46
N PRO A 160 2.71 -20.14 15.15
CA PRO A 160 3.71 -19.21 14.62
C PRO A 160 4.25 -19.62 13.24
N GLU A 161 4.48 -20.91 13.01
CA GLU A 161 4.95 -21.44 11.73
C GLU A 161 3.97 -21.23 10.59
N GLN A 162 2.69 -21.46 10.84
CA GLN A 162 1.63 -21.30 9.84
C GLN A 162 1.32 -19.82 9.62
N SER A 163 1.42 -19.01 10.68
CA SER A 163 1.12 -17.60 10.68
C SER A 163 2.02 -16.81 9.73
N TYR A 164 3.34 -17.04 9.74
CA TYR A 164 4.22 -16.33 8.80
C TYR A 164 4.07 -16.82 7.35
N LEU A 165 3.81 -18.11 7.12
CA LEU A 165 3.58 -18.63 5.76
C LEU A 165 2.31 -18.04 5.16
N PHE A 166 1.25 -17.99 5.96
CA PHE A 166 -0.01 -17.35 5.57
C PHE A 166 0.19 -15.86 5.28
N THR A 167 0.96 -15.16 6.12
CA THR A 167 1.32 -13.75 5.90
C THR A 167 1.99 -13.53 4.57
N THR A 168 3.03 -14.31 4.27
CA THR A 168 3.80 -14.13 3.03
C THR A 168 2.97 -14.49 1.81
N ALA A 169 2.18 -15.57 1.88
CA ALA A 169 1.24 -15.91 0.81
C ALA A 169 0.21 -14.80 0.58
N PHE A 170 -0.34 -14.23 1.67
CA PHE A 170 -1.27 -13.12 1.60
C PHE A 170 -0.65 -11.89 0.92
N ILE A 171 0.57 -11.52 1.30
CA ILE A 171 1.33 -10.43 0.65
C ILE A 171 1.53 -10.74 -0.84
N GLY A 172 1.88 -11.97 -1.20
CA GLY A 172 2.03 -12.38 -2.60
C GLY A 172 0.74 -12.21 -3.41
N VAL A 173 -0.40 -12.63 -2.84
CA VAL A 173 -1.72 -12.43 -3.45
C VAL A 173 -2.05 -10.94 -3.59
N GLU A 174 -1.80 -10.14 -2.55
CA GLU A 174 -2.02 -8.69 -2.56
C GLU A 174 -1.19 -7.99 -3.64
N MET A 175 0.06 -8.42 -3.86
CA MET A 175 0.91 -7.90 -4.93
C MET A 175 0.33 -8.20 -6.32
N ILE A 176 -0.25 -9.38 -6.54
CA ILE A 176 -0.91 -9.73 -7.81
C ILE A 176 -2.17 -8.90 -8.02
N PHE A 177 -3.01 -8.73 -7.00
CA PHE A 177 -4.17 -7.84 -7.07
C PHE A 177 -3.77 -6.38 -7.34
N SER A 178 -2.70 -5.92 -6.71
CA SER A 178 -2.14 -4.59 -6.93
C SER A 178 -1.64 -4.42 -8.38
N ALA A 179 -0.97 -5.43 -8.94
CA ALA A 179 -0.57 -5.44 -10.35
C ALA A 179 -1.79 -5.33 -11.29
N ALA A 180 -2.85 -6.08 -11.02
CA ALA A 180 -4.10 -5.99 -11.78
C ALA A 180 -4.72 -4.58 -11.69
N GLY A 181 -4.67 -3.95 -10.52
CA GLY A 181 -5.08 -2.56 -10.30
C GLY A 181 -4.30 -1.55 -11.17
N PHE A 182 -2.98 -1.67 -11.25
CA PHE A 182 -2.16 -0.82 -12.13
C PHE A 182 -2.46 -1.04 -13.63
N ILE A 183 -2.75 -2.28 -14.04
CA ILE A 183 -3.20 -2.58 -15.41
C ILE A 183 -4.56 -1.95 -15.70
N ALA A 184 -5.51 -2.03 -14.76
CA ALA A 184 -6.82 -1.39 -14.88
C ALA A 184 -6.69 0.13 -14.95
N LEU A 185 -5.82 0.74 -14.15
CA LEU A 185 -5.54 2.18 -14.18
C LEU A 185 -5.00 2.61 -15.56
N ARG A 186 -4.07 1.83 -16.13
CA ARG A 186 -3.57 2.05 -17.50
C ARG A 186 -4.68 2.00 -18.55
N ARG A 187 -5.65 1.08 -18.43
CA ARG A 187 -6.80 1.00 -19.35
C ARG A 187 -7.66 2.26 -19.28
N ASN A 188 -7.94 2.76 -18.08
CA ASN A 188 -8.73 3.98 -17.87
C ASN A 188 -8.01 5.27 -18.33
N LEU A 189 -6.67 5.26 -18.35
CA LEU A 189 -5.84 6.34 -18.92
C LEU A 189 -5.73 6.28 -20.45
N THR A 190 -6.37 5.32 -21.13
CA THR A 190 -6.48 5.30 -22.59
C THR A 190 -7.74 6.10 -22.96
N PRO A 191 -7.63 7.40 -23.33
CA PRO A 191 -8.78 8.09 -23.89
C PRO A 191 -9.26 7.32 -25.11
N ALA A 192 -10.58 7.09 -25.19
CA ALA A 192 -11.24 6.48 -26.32
C ALA A 192 -10.68 7.11 -27.60
N LYS A 193 -10.09 6.25 -28.44
CA LYS A 193 -9.65 6.55 -29.80
C LYS A 193 -10.64 7.53 -30.40
N HIS A 194 -10.21 8.77 -30.63
CA HIS A 194 -11.04 9.85 -31.15
C HIS A 194 -11.87 9.25 -32.29
N LYS A 195 -13.19 9.10 -32.07
CA LYS A 195 -14.13 8.82 -33.15
C LYS A 195 -13.78 9.87 -34.20
N LYS A 196 -13.28 9.45 -35.36
CA LYS A 196 -13.09 10.36 -36.49
C LYS A 196 -14.44 11.03 -36.66
N LEU A 197 -14.56 12.30 -36.24
CA LEU A 197 -15.66 13.13 -36.67
C LEU A 197 -15.45 13.20 -38.17
N ASN A 198 -16.32 12.50 -38.90
CA ASN A 198 -16.40 12.63 -40.33
C ASN A 198 -16.75 14.11 -40.60
N LEU A 199 -15.74 14.92 -40.91
CA LEU A 199 -15.94 16.15 -41.67
C LEU A 199 -16.37 15.71 -43.07
N ASN A 200 -17.65 15.38 -43.23
CA ASN A 200 -18.27 15.29 -44.55
C ASN A 200 -19.74 15.75 -44.58
N ASP A 201 -20.26 16.29 -43.47
CA ASP A 201 -21.56 16.96 -43.46
C ASP A 201 -21.36 18.48 -43.48
N THR A 202 -20.79 18.99 -44.59
CA THR A 202 -21.08 20.37 -44.99
C THR A 202 -22.51 20.37 -45.56
N PRO A 203 -23.47 21.11 -44.98
CA PRO A 203 -24.77 21.27 -45.61
C PRO A 203 -24.56 21.92 -46.98
N LYS A 204 -25.02 21.24 -48.03
CA LYS A 204 -25.13 21.81 -49.37
C LYS A 204 -25.92 23.11 -49.23
N THR A 205 -25.29 24.20 -49.63
CA THR A 205 -25.93 25.48 -49.90
C THR A 205 -27.16 25.22 -50.76
N VAL A 206 -28.34 25.48 -50.20
CA VAL A 206 -29.60 25.55 -50.96
C VAL A 206 -29.55 26.87 -51.73
N GLU A 207 -29.78 26.76 -53.03
CA GLU A 207 -29.96 27.86 -53.98
C GLU A 207 -31.08 28.82 -53.58
#